data_AF-A0A819BE46-F1
#
_entry.id   AF-A0A819BE46-F1
#
_cell.length_a   1.000
_cell.length_b   1.000
_cell.length_c   1.000
_cell.angle_alpha   90.00
_cell.angle_beta   90.00
_cell.angle_gamma   90.00
#
_symmetry.space_group_name_H-M   'P 1'
#
loop_
_entity.id
_entity.type
_entity.pdbx_description
1 polymer ?
#
loop_
_entity_poly.entity_id
_entity_poly.type
_entity_poly.pdbx_seq_one_letter_code
_entity_poly.pdbx_strand_id
1 'polypeptide(L)'
;MTPCLRTLPIEFVYRILDHLDILTILLSLRNVCSQLDLIIRYQCILYPGSNDNWCIGAVKLNNSSFENHLLLPKQWQGLNDDDLSIISDLPGCRFVHAFDFIDGNATYGSVLAMAQCSLRLANIK
;
A
#
# COMPACT_ATOMS: atom_id res chain seq x y z
N MET A 1 -11.28 -33.54 -0.40
CA MET A 1 -10.22 -33.10 0.52
C MET A 1 -9.50 -31.94 -0.12
N THR A 2 -9.77 -30.72 0.33
CA THR A 2 -9.12 -29.51 -0.21
C THR A 2 -7.71 -29.43 0.38
N PRO A 3 -6.63 -29.43 -0.43
CA PRO A 3 -5.28 -29.38 0.12
C PRO A 3 -5.06 -28.03 0.80
N CYS A 4 -4.59 -28.08 2.05
CA CYS A 4 -4.24 -26.90 2.82
C CYS A 4 -2.95 -26.30 2.25
N LEU A 5 -2.97 -25.01 1.92
CA LEU A 5 -1.79 -24.27 1.42
C LEU A 5 -0.57 -24.35 2.36
N ARG A 6 -0.76 -24.73 3.63
CA ARG A 6 0.31 -24.87 4.63
C ARG A 6 1.29 -26.01 4.38
N THR A 7 0.97 -26.98 3.52
CA THR A 7 1.83 -28.15 3.28
C THR A 7 2.55 -28.10 1.93
N LEU A 8 2.41 -27.01 1.18
CA LEU A 8 3.06 -26.87 -0.11
C LEU A 8 4.47 -26.28 0.04
N PRO A 9 5.45 -26.76 -0.75
CA PRO A 9 6.78 -26.15 -0.80
C PRO A 9 6.66 -24.66 -1.14
N ILE A 10 7.48 -23.83 -0.50
CA ILE A 10 7.38 -22.36 -0.62
C ILE A 10 7.53 -21.88 -2.07
N GLU A 11 8.34 -22.57 -2.87
CA GLU A 11 8.51 -22.34 -4.32
C GLU A 11 7.21 -22.55 -5.12
N PHE A 12 6.36 -23.48 -4.68
CA PHE A 12 5.07 -23.78 -5.31
C PHE A 12 4.00 -22.76 -4.93
N VAL A 13 4.10 -22.20 -3.71
CA VAL A 13 3.27 -21.07 -3.29
C VAL A 13 3.60 -19.86 -4.16
N TYR A 14 4.89 -19.51 -4.32
CA TYR A 14 5.29 -18.39 -5.17
C TYR A 14 4.82 -18.53 -6.63
N ARG A 15 4.91 -19.72 -7.23
CA ARG A 15 4.37 -19.95 -8.60
C ARG A 15 2.85 -19.81 -8.72
N ILE A 16 2.09 -20.14 -7.68
CA ILE A 16 0.64 -19.90 -7.66
C ILE A 16 0.35 -18.41 -7.48
N LEU A 17 1.14 -17.73 -6.65
CA LEU A 17 1.03 -16.29 -6.42
C LEU A 17 1.44 -15.48 -7.65
N ASP A 18 2.39 -15.93 -8.47
CA ASP A 18 2.81 -15.27 -9.72
C ASP A 18 1.68 -15.21 -10.78
N HIS A 19 0.70 -16.11 -10.69
CA HIS A 19 -0.47 -16.15 -11.58
C HIS A 19 -1.72 -15.48 -10.99
N LEU A 20 -1.66 -15.06 -9.73
CA LEU A 20 -2.74 -14.37 -9.05
C LEU A 20 -2.35 -12.92 -8.87
N ASP A 21 -3.16 -12.01 -9.40
CA ASP A 21 -3.00 -10.57 -9.14
C ASP A 21 -2.81 -10.35 -7.62
N ILE A 22 -1.82 -9.54 -7.23
CA ILE A 22 -1.55 -9.13 -5.85
C ILE A 22 -2.86 -8.72 -5.15
N LEU A 23 -3.77 -8.08 -5.88
CA LEU A 23 -5.09 -7.72 -5.37
C LEU A 23 -5.92 -8.94 -4.97
N THR A 24 -5.88 -10.02 -5.75
CA THR A 24 -6.59 -11.29 -5.48
C THR A 24 -6.01 -12.01 -4.27
N ILE A 25 -4.68 -11.99 -4.12
CA ILE A 25 -3.99 -12.54 -2.95
C ILE A 25 -4.39 -11.76 -1.69
N LEU A 26 -4.34 -10.42 -1.76
CA LEU A 26 -4.70 -9.56 -0.63
C LEU A 26 -6.18 -9.69 -0.23
N LEU A 27 -7.09 -9.83 -1.20
CA LEU A 27 -8.51 -10.07 -0.94
C LEU A 27 -8.75 -11.47 -0.34
N SER A 28 -8.03 -12.48 -0.81
CA SER A 28 -8.10 -13.84 -0.27
C SER A 28 -7.58 -13.89 1.16
N LEU A 29 -6.47 -13.20 1.44
CA LEU A 29 -5.94 -13.04 2.79
C LEU A 29 -6.91 -12.28 3.68
N ARG A 30 -7.52 -11.17 3.22
CA ARG A 30 -8.56 -10.44 3.95
C ARG A 30 -9.72 -11.36 4.35
N ASN A 31 -10.21 -12.19 3.43
CA ASN A 31 -11.30 -13.14 3.70
C ASN A 31 -10.90 -14.21 4.73
N VAL A 32 -9.69 -14.78 4.59
CA VAL A 32 -9.16 -15.78 5.55
C VAL A 32 -8.96 -15.14 6.93
N CYS A 33 -8.41 -13.93 7.00
CA CYS A 33 -8.21 -13.20 8.25
C CYS A 33 -9.55 -12.86 8.94
N SER A 34 -10.59 -12.50 8.17
CA SER A 34 -11.94 -12.28 8.70
C SER A 34 -12.57 -13.56 9.28
N GLN A 35 -12.26 -14.74 8.72
CA GLN A 35 -12.75 -16.02 9.25
C GLN A 35 -12.01 -16.46 10.53
N LEU A 36 -10.81 -15.93 10.76
CA LEU A 36 -9.97 -16.24 11.92
C LEU A 36 -10.08 -15.19 13.04
N ASP A 37 -11.02 -14.25 12.93
CA ASP A 37 -11.19 -13.09 13.83
C ASP A 37 -9.91 -12.24 14.00
N LEU A 38 -8.97 -12.39 13.05
CA LEU A 38 -7.77 -11.59 12.93
C LEU A 38 -8.13 -10.37 12.10
N ILE A 39 -8.51 -9.27 12.76
CA ILE A 39 -8.73 -8.01 12.07
C ILE A 39 -7.36 -7.42 11.68
N ILE A 40 -6.78 -7.89 10.58
CA ILE A 40 -5.62 -7.23 9.97
C ILE A 40 -6.12 -5.95 9.29
N ARG A 41 -6.01 -4.82 9.99
CA ARG A 41 -6.27 -3.49 9.42
C ARG A 41 -4.99 -2.99 8.77
N TYR A 42 -4.90 -3.11 7.46
CA TYR A 42 -3.86 -2.47 6.67
C TYR A 42 -4.38 -1.12 6.17
N GLN A 43 -3.55 -0.09 6.37
CA GLN A 43 -3.94 1.32 6.24
C GLN A 43 -3.58 1.86 4.85
N CYS A 44 -2.47 1.38 4.31
CA CYS A 44 -1.94 1.65 2.97
C CYS A 44 -1.20 0.39 2.45
N ILE A 45 -0.89 0.37 1.16
CA ILE A 45 -0.11 -0.69 0.50
C ILE A 45 1.12 -0.05 -0.15
N LEU A 46 2.28 -0.70 -0.02
CA LEU A 46 3.53 -0.34 -0.68
C LEU A 46 3.79 -1.35 -1.79
N TYR A 47 4.11 -0.89 -3.00
CA TYR A 47 4.34 -1.77 -4.14
C TYR A 47 5.33 -1.15 -5.13
N PRO A 48 6.07 -1.96 -5.91
CA PRO A 48 6.89 -1.44 -7.00
C PRO A 48 5.99 -0.83 -8.09
N GLY A 49 6.31 0.37 -8.54
CA GLY A 49 5.63 1.00 -9.67
C GLY A 49 6.40 0.78 -10.98
N SER A 50 6.14 1.63 -11.97
CA SER A 50 6.84 1.61 -13.26
C SER A 50 8.17 2.36 -13.18
N ASN A 51 9.18 1.91 -13.93
CA ASN A 51 10.51 2.53 -14.02
C ASN A 51 11.31 2.50 -12.69
N ASP A 52 11.36 1.34 -12.04
CA ASP A 52 12.14 1.09 -10.81
C ASP A 52 11.79 2.00 -9.61
N ASN A 53 10.60 2.61 -9.63
CA ASN A 53 10.09 3.40 -8.53
C ASN A 53 9.25 2.54 -7.56
N TRP A 54 8.94 3.12 -6.41
CA TRP A 54 8.04 2.56 -5.42
C TRP A 54 6.82 3.45 -5.27
N CYS A 55 5.66 2.85 -5.06
CA CYS A 55 4.42 3.56 -4.87
C CYS A 55 3.77 3.20 -3.53
N ILE A 56 3.05 4.17 -2.98
CA ILE A 56 2.10 3.98 -1.89
C ILE A 56 0.68 4.16 -2.42
N GLY A 57 -0.19 3.22 -2.09
CA GLY A 57 -1.62 3.26 -2.42
C GLY A 57 -2.49 3.23 -1.17
N ALA A 58 -3.52 4.06 -1.15
CA ALA A 58 -4.55 4.07 -0.13
C ALA A 58 -5.47 2.85 -0.25
N VAL A 59 -5.90 2.31 0.89
CA VAL A 59 -6.80 1.15 0.95
C VAL A 59 -8.21 1.66 1.17
N LYS A 60 -9.17 1.23 0.35
CA LYS A 60 -10.59 1.57 0.52
C LYS A 60 -11.18 0.90 1.77
N LEU A 61 -12.06 1.62 2.48
CA LEU A 61 -12.80 1.09 3.64
C LEU A 61 -13.69 -0.09 3.23
N ASN A 62 -14.39 0.06 2.11
CA ASN A 62 -15.17 -0.99 1.48
C ASN A 62 -15.16 -0.86 -0.05
N ASN A 63 -15.48 -1.94 -0.76
CA ASN A 63 -15.38 -2.01 -2.22
C ASN A 63 -16.32 -1.01 -2.95
N SER A 64 -17.40 -0.59 -2.30
CA SER A 64 -18.38 0.37 -2.83
C SER A 64 -18.13 1.83 -2.43
N SER A 65 -17.15 2.09 -1.57
CA SER A 65 -16.86 3.43 -1.04
C SER A 65 -15.67 4.05 -1.75
N PHE A 66 -15.70 5.38 -1.86
CA PHE A 66 -14.55 6.20 -2.22
C PHE A 66 -13.72 6.60 -0.99
N GLU A 67 -14.16 6.20 0.20
CA GLU A 67 -13.47 6.49 1.45
C GLU A 67 -12.30 5.52 1.64
N ASN A 68 -11.14 6.08 1.96
CA ASN A 68 -9.93 5.32 2.23
C ASN A 68 -9.65 5.27 3.72
N HIS A 69 -9.04 4.17 4.15
CA HIS A 69 -8.48 4.01 5.49
C HIS A 69 -7.48 5.15 5.76
N LEU A 70 -6.48 5.32 4.89
CA LEU A 70 -5.47 6.38 4.97
C LEU A 70 -5.50 7.22 3.70
N LEU A 71 -5.52 8.53 3.86
CA LEU A 71 -5.16 9.47 2.82
C LEU A 71 -3.78 10.05 3.14
N LEU A 72 -3.02 10.37 2.09
CA LEU A 72 -1.78 11.12 2.24
C LEU A 72 -2.05 12.52 2.81
N PRO A 73 -1.05 13.17 3.44
CA PRO A 73 -1.17 14.51 3.98
C PRO A 73 -1.66 15.51 2.93
N LYS A 74 -2.68 16.30 3.28
CA LYS A 74 -3.26 17.33 2.38
C LYS A 74 -2.23 18.32 1.84
N GLN A 75 -1.16 18.57 2.59
CA GLN A 75 -0.08 19.47 2.20
C GLN A 75 0.72 18.95 1.00
N TRP A 76 0.61 17.65 0.70
CA TRP A 76 1.31 17.02 -0.40
C TRP A 76 0.46 16.92 -1.68
N GLN A 77 -0.84 17.24 -1.61
CA GLN A 77 -1.79 17.13 -2.72
C GLN A 77 -1.28 17.80 -4.00
N GLY A 78 -1.11 16.99 -5.06
CA GLY A 78 -0.74 17.49 -6.37
C GLY A 78 0.68 18.07 -6.49
N LEU A 79 1.52 17.88 -5.46
CA LEU A 79 2.93 18.24 -5.50
C LEU A 79 3.76 17.14 -6.17
N ASN A 80 4.83 17.57 -6.83
CA ASN A 80 5.71 16.72 -7.63
C ASN A 80 7.17 16.97 -7.28
N ASP A 81 8.01 15.97 -7.56
CA ASP A 81 9.48 16.02 -7.52
C ASP A 81 10.05 16.85 -6.35
N ASP A 82 10.73 17.95 -6.65
CA ASP A 82 11.45 18.77 -5.66
C ASP A 82 10.51 19.49 -4.70
N ASP A 83 9.37 20.00 -5.18
CA ASP A 83 8.39 20.69 -4.32
C ASP A 83 7.84 19.75 -3.25
N LEU A 84 7.52 18.52 -3.65
CA LEU A 84 7.08 17.48 -2.73
C LEU A 84 8.21 17.06 -1.78
N SER A 85 9.43 16.92 -2.29
CA SER A 85 10.58 16.54 -1.46
C SER A 85 10.88 17.59 -0.38
N ILE A 86 10.76 18.89 -0.71
CA ILE A 86 10.94 20.01 0.21
C ILE A 86 9.84 20.03 1.29
N ILE A 87 8.57 19.92 0.89
CA ILE A 87 7.43 20.00 1.82
C ILE A 87 7.34 18.76 2.72
N SER A 88 7.66 17.58 2.20
CA SER A 88 7.62 16.33 2.95
C SER A 88 8.88 16.10 3.79
N ASP A 89 9.96 16.83 3.53
CA ASP A 89 11.31 16.60 4.08
C ASP A 89 11.82 15.18 3.79
N LEU A 90 11.46 14.65 2.61
CA LEU A 90 11.81 13.30 2.17
C LEU A 90 12.42 13.34 0.78
N PRO A 91 13.59 12.71 0.55
CA PRO A 91 14.24 12.74 -0.75
C PRO A 91 13.59 11.77 -1.73
N GLY A 92 13.59 12.15 -3.01
CA GLY A 92 13.24 11.28 -4.13
C GLY A 92 11.74 11.14 -4.38
N CYS A 93 10.91 11.98 -3.76
CA CYS A 93 9.50 12.06 -4.06
C CYS A 93 9.27 12.37 -5.54
N ARG A 94 8.25 11.76 -6.15
CA ARG A 94 7.93 11.97 -7.57
C ARG A 94 6.62 12.69 -7.76
N PHE A 95 5.55 12.22 -7.13
CA PHE A 95 4.20 12.70 -7.44
C PHE A 95 3.19 12.19 -6.43
N VAL A 96 2.41 13.09 -5.83
CA VAL A 96 1.20 12.74 -5.07
C VAL A 96 -0.03 13.11 -5.88
N HIS A 97 -0.97 12.18 -6.05
CA HIS A 97 -2.23 12.47 -6.73
C HIS A 97 -3.00 13.58 -6.02
N ALA A 98 -3.67 14.46 -6.77
CA ALA A 98 -4.52 15.54 -6.24
C ALA A 98 -5.68 15.08 -5.31
N PHE A 99 -5.88 13.77 -5.16
CA PHE A 99 -6.90 13.18 -4.29
C PHE A 99 -6.27 12.28 -3.21
N ASP A 100 -4.95 12.38 -2.98
CA ASP A 100 -4.19 11.74 -1.89
C ASP A 100 -4.21 10.21 -1.79
N PHE A 101 -4.68 9.52 -2.83
CA PHE A 101 -4.83 8.07 -2.76
C PHE A 101 -3.61 7.31 -3.32
N ILE A 102 -2.72 7.96 -4.08
CA ILE A 102 -1.50 7.36 -4.63
C ILE A 102 -0.36 8.37 -4.59
N ASP A 103 0.84 7.89 -4.28
CA ASP A 103 2.10 8.59 -4.49
C ASP A 103 3.22 7.67 -4.98
N GLY A 104 4.21 8.24 -5.67
CA GLY A 104 5.41 7.55 -6.14
C GLY A 104 6.70 8.17 -5.60
N ASN A 105 7.68 7.34 -5.25
CA ASN A 105 9.00 7.75 -4.78
C ASN A 105 10.09 6.84 -5.38
N ALA A 106 11.34 7.30 -5.41
CA ALA A 106 12.45 6.59 -6.02
C ALA A 106 12.85 5.29 -5.28
N THR A 107 12.63 5.20 -3.96
CA THR A 107 13.10 4.06 -3.17
C THR A 107 12.05 3.54 -2.20
N TYR A 108 12.13 2.25 -1.87
CA TYR A 108 11.29 1.64 -0.84
C TYR A 108 11.40 2.39 0.50
N GLY A 109 12.61 2.76 0.90
CA GLY A 109 12.86 3.44 2.17
C GLY A 109 12.16 4.80 2.24
N SER A 110 12.20 5.57 1.16
CA SER A 110 11.51 6.87 1.07
C SER A 110 9.98 6.71 1.09
N VAL A 111 9.40 5.77 0.32
CA VAL A 111 7.94 5.53 0.37
C VAL A 111 7.51 5.03 1.76
N LEU A 112 8.30 4.17 2.40
CA LEU A 112 8.02 3.70 3.75
C LEU A 112 8.02 4.87 4.75
N ALA A 113 8.97 5.80 4.62
CA ALA A 113 9.00 7.01 5.45
C ALA A 113 7.77 7.90 5.21
N MET A 114 7.30 8.01 3.97
CA MET A 114 6.05 8.72 3.62
C MET A 114 4.83 8.05 4.28
N ALA A 115 4.73 6.72 4.22
CA ALA A 115 3.67 5.96 4.88
C ALA A 115 3.66 6.22 6.39
N GLN A 116 4.83 6.15 7.03
CA GLN A 116 4.97 6.40 8.47
C GLN A 116 4.62 7.85 8.84
N CYS A 117 5.02 8.82 8.03
CA CYS A 117 4.67 10.22 8.25
C CYS A 117 3.16 10.43 8.15
N SER A 118 2.53 9.85 7.13
CA SER A 118 1.08 9.89 6.92
C SER A 118 0.31 9.28 8.10
N LEU A 119 0.75 8.12 8.60
CA LEU A 119 0.16 7.47 9.77
C LEU A 119 0.26 8.33 11.03
N ARG A 120 1.44 8.93 11.27
CA ARG A 120 1.66 9.84 12.41
C ARG A 120 0.75 11.07 12.34
N LEU A 121 0.65 11.70 11.17
CA LEU A 121 -0.19 12.88 10.97
C LEU A 121 -1.69 12.57 11.10
N ALA A 122 -2.10 11.36 10.68
CA ALA A 122 -3.47 10.88 10.84
C ALA A 122 -3.79 10.39 12.26
N ASN A 123 -2.82 10.40 13.19
CA ASN A 123 -2.93 9.85 14.55
C ASN A 123 -3.38 8.38 14.59
N ILE A 124 -3.01 7.59 13.58
CA ILE A 124 -3.34 6.18 13.49
C ILE A 124 -2.15 5.40 14.08
N LYS A 125 -2.39 4.73 15.21
CA LYS A 125 -1.40 3.89 15.91
C LYS A 125 -1.44 2.44 15.44
#